data_AF-A0A257AHJ0-F1
#
_entry.id   AF-A0A257AHJ0-F1
#
_cell.length_a   1.000
_cell.length_b   1.000
_cell.length_c   1.000
_cell.angle_alpha   90.00
_cell.angle_beta   90.00
_cell.angle_gamma   90.00
#
_symmetry.space_group_name_H-M   'P 1'
#
loop_
_entity.id
_entity.type
_entity.pdbx_description
1 polymer ?
#
loop_
_entity_poly.entity_id
_entity_poly.type
_entity_poly.pdbx_seq_one_letter_code
_entity_poly.pdbx_strand_id
1 'polypeptide(L)'
;MALSYDIKLQTIMGIKQVVVFDVDFDDSYPTNGETVTASSIGLRNIDLLMATPTAGYVFEYDYSNSKLKAYYADYDATSDGALIEVGNTTDLSGVTDVRCIAIGDR
;
A
#
# COMPACT_ATOMS: atom_id res chain seq x y z
N MET A 1 0.48 -14.63 -4.84
CA MET A 1 -0.14 -15.39 -3.74
C MET A 1 -0.96 -14.40 -2.89
N ALA A 2 -1.67 -14.80 -1.82
CA ALA A 2 -2.51 -13.86 -1.09
C ALA A 2 -1.66 -12.93 -0.19
N LEU A 3 -1.86 -11.61 -0.30
CA LEU A 3 -1.30 -10.60 0.61
C LEU A 3 -1.64 -10.95 2.08
N SER A 4 -0.63 -10.99 2.95
CA SER A 4 -0.81 -11.05 4.40
C SER A 4 -0.97 -9.64 4.96
N TYR A 5 -1.92 -9.49 5.88
CA TYR A 5 -2.15 -8.26 6.62
C TYR A 5 -2.04 -8.54 8.13
N ASP A 6 -1.28 -7.71 8.85
CA ASP A 6 -1.22 -7.76 10.30
C ASP A 6 -1.80 -6.48 10.91
N ILE A 7 -3.03 -6.58 11.44
CA ILE A 7 -3.75 -5.43 12.01
C ILE A 7 -3.15 -5.11 13.38
N LYS A 8 -2.49 -3.96 13.51
CA LYS A 8 -1.83 -3.51 14.74
C LYS A 8 -2.73 -2.72 15.67
N LEU A 9 -3.65 -1.93 15.12
CA LEU A 9 -4.58 -1.10 15.90
C LEU A 9 -5.86 -0.88 15.12
N GLN A 10 -7.00 -1.02 15.80
CA GLN A 10 -8.31 -0.66 15.27
C GLN A 10 -9.03 0.20 16.31
N THR A 11 -9.30 1.46 15.98
CA THR A 11 -9.95 2.41 16.89
C THR A 11 -10.99 3.26 16.18
N ILE A 12 -11.92 3.84 16.93
CA ILE A 12 -12.97 4.72 16.42
C ILE A 12 -12.53 6.17 16.69
N MET A 13 -12.47 6.98 15.65
CA MET A 13 -12.26 8.43 15.72
C MET A 13 -13.54 9.14 15.27
N GLY A 14 -14.40 9.49 16.23
CA GLY A 14 -15.71 10.09 15.94
C GLY A 14 -16.64 9.11 15.23
N ILE A 15 -16.99 9.40 13.97
CA ILE A 15 -17.82 8.52 13.13
C ILE A 15 -16.99 7.62 12.19
N LYS A 16 -15.67 7.85 12.12
CA LYS A 16 -14.76 7.10 11.25
C LYS A 16 -13.99 6.06 12.06
N GLN A 17 -13.61 4.98 11.41
CA GLN A 17 -12.76 3.93 11.92
C GLN A 17 -11.35 4.09 11.35
N VAL A 18 -10.36 3.91 12.21
CA VAL A 18 -8.94 3.95 11.85
C VAL A 18 -8.33 2.59 12.07
N VAL A 19 -7.63 2.11 11.04
CA VAL A 19 -6.97 0.81 11.01
C VAL A 19 -5.51 1.02 10.69
N VAL A 20 -4.63 0.56 11.58
CA VAL A 20 -3.20 0.47 11.31
C VAL A 20 -2.89 -0.99 11.03
N PHE A 21 -2.29 -1.27 9.89
CA PHE A 21 -1.96 -2.62 9.45
C PHE A 21 -0.63 -2.62 8.71
N ASP A 22 0.06 -3.75 8.73
CA ASP A 22 1.27 -3.96 7.95
C ASP A 22 0.93 -4.80 6.71
N VAL A 23 1.59 -4.51 5.58
CA VAL A 23 1.45 -5.23 4.30
C VAL A 23 2.79 -5.85 3.93
N ASP A 24 2.76 -7.13 3.56
CA ASP A 24 3.91 -7.83 2.98
C ASP A 24 3.69 -8.07 1.50
N PHE A 25 4.65 -7.67 0.67
CA PHE A 25 4.63 -7.95 -0.77
C PHE A 25 5.19 -9.34 -1.06
N ASP A 26 4.82 -9.90 -2.21
CA ASP A 26 5.30 -11.21 -2.66
C ASP A 26 6.26 -11.12 -3.85
N ASP A 27 6.61 -12.28 -4.42
CA ASP A 27 7.54 -12.43 -5.53
C ASP A 27 6.95 -12.06 -6.89
N SER A 28 5.69 -11.61 -6.95
CA SER A 28 4.98 -11.37 -8.20
C SER A 28 4.05 -10.15 -8.10
N TYR A 29 4.64 -8.97 -8.08
CA TYR A 29 3.90 -7.71 -8.07
C TYR A 29 2.96 -7.58 -9.29
N PRO A 30 1.64 -7.38 -9.10
CA PRO A 30 0.69 -7.28 -10.18
C PRO A 30 0.72 -5.90 -10.85
N THR A 31 0.37 -5.86 -12.14
CA THR A 31 0.18 -4.60 -12.86
C THR A 31 -0.79 -3.68 -12.10
N ASN A 32 -0.40 -2.40 -11.95
CA ASN A 32 -1.13 -1.37 -11.23
C ASN A 32 -1.21 -1.55 -9.71
N GLY A 33 -0.39 -2.43 -9.11
CA GLY A 33 -0.26 -2.54 -7.67
C GLY A 33 -1.16 -3.56 -6.98
N GLU A 34 -0.85 -3.77 -5.71
CA GLU A 34 -1.42 -4.80 -4.86
C GLU A 34 -2.85 -4.49 -4.46
N THR A 35 -3.71 -5.50 -4.43
CA THR A 35 -5.13 -5.27 -4.13
C THR A 35 -5.33 -5.13 -2.62
N VAL A 36 -5.75 -3.95 -2.16
CA VAL A 36 -6.07 -3.69 -0.75
C VAL A 36 -7.50 -3.18 -0.70
N THR A 37 -8.44 -4.06 -0.37
CA THR A 37 -9.86 -3.69 -0.28
C THR A 37 -10.20 -3.16 1.10
N ALA A 38 -11.22 -2.30 1.20
CA ALA A 38 -11.74 -1.88 2.50
C ALA A 38 -12.14 -3.09 3.37
N SER A 39 -12.79 -4.08 2.76
CA SER A 39 -13.22 -5.30 3.45
C SER A 39 -12.08 -6.14 4.01
N SER A 40 -10.92 -6.21 3.35
CA SER A 40 -9.77 -6.97 3.85
C SER A 40 -9.18 -6.38 5.13
N ILE A 41 -9.36 -5.09 5.35
CA ILE A 41 -8.90 -4.38 6.57
C ILE A 41 -10.04 -4.05 7.54
N GLY A 42 -11.23 -4.62 7.32
CA GLY A 42 -12.38 -4.46 8.21
C GLY A 42 -13.05 -3.09 8.15
N LEU A 43 -12.97 -2.41 7.00
CA LEU A 43 -13.66 -1.16 6.68
C LEU A 43 -14.72 -1.39 5.59
N ARG A 44 -15.70 -0.48 5.47
CA ARG A 44 -16.67 -0.47 4.35
C ARG A 44 -16.19 0.32 3.15
N ASN A 45 -15.41 1.37 3.39
CA ASN A 45 -14.76 2.22 2.42
C ASN A 45 -13.43 2.70 3.00
N ILE A 46 -12.57 3.22 2.13
CA ILE A 46 -11.30 3.84 2.51
C ILE A 46 -11.39 5.29 2.05
N ASP A 47 -11.46 6.23 3.01
CA ASP A 47 -11.44 7.67 2.75
C ASP A 47 -10.00 8.18 2.62
N LEU A 48 -9.07 7.56 3.36
CA LEU A 48 -7.65 7.87 3.33
C LEU A 48 -6.86 6.59 3.59
N LEU A 49 -5.82 6.34 2.79
CA LEU A 49 -4.79 5.35 3.08
C LEU A 49 -3.41 5.97 2.87
N MET A 50 -2.58 5.90 3.90
CA MET A 50 -1.19 6.33 3.84
C MET A 50 -0.30 5.16 4.23
N ALA A 51 0.71 4.88 3.42
CA ALA A 51 1.69 3.84 3.65
C ALA A 51 3.06 4.50 3.89
N THR A 52 3.79 4.05 4.90
CA THR A 52 5.14 4.55 5.17
C THR A 52 6.12 4.01 4.13
N PRO A 53 7.01 4.84 3.58
CA PRO A 53 8.04 4.35 2.69
C PRO A 53 8.96 3.36 3.42
N THR A 54 9.35 2.29 2.73
CA THR A 54 10.24 1.25 3.26
C THR A 54 11.05 0.63 2.13
N ALA A 55 12.20 0.04 2.44
CA ALA A 55 13.07 -0.66 1.48
C ALA A 55 13.41 0.13 0.19
N GLY A 56 13.36 1.48 0.23
CA GLY A 56 13.61 2.35 -0.93
C GLY A 56 12.38 2.63 -1.82
N TYR A 57 11.21 2.11 -1.45
CA TYR A 57 9.95 2.33 -2.15
C TYR A 57 9.07 3.36 -1.46
N VAL A 58 8.34 4.12 -2.27
CA VAL A 58 7.24 4.99 -1.85
C VAL A 58 5.94 4.39 -2.36
N PHE A 59 4.86 4.58 -1.62
CA PHE A 59 3.59 3.94 -1.92
C PHE A 59 2.48 4.97 -2.13
N GLU A 60 1.59 4.67 -3.06
CA GLU A 60 0.38 5.45 -3.31
C GLU A 60 -0.82 4.52 -3.41
N TYR A 61 -1.95 4.93 -2.86
CA TYR A 61 -3.19 4.17 -2.96
C TYR A 61 -4.09 4.73 -4.05
N ASP A 62 -4.42 3.89 -5.02
CA ASP A 62 -5.41 4.15 -6.06
C ASP A 62 -6.81 3.85 -5.53
N TYR A 63 -7.52 4.90 -5.12
CA TYR A 63 -8.89 4.83 -4.60
C TYR A 63 -9.91 4.34 -5.63
N SER A 64 -9.64 4.49 -6.93
CA SER A 64 -10.57 4.07 -7.99
C SER A 64 -10.52 2.57 -8.19
N ASN A 65 -9.34 1.97 -8.07
CA ASN A 65 -9.10 0.55 -8.31
C ASN A 65 -8.87 -0.27 -7.04
N SER A 66 -8.85 0.38 -5.87
CA SER A 66 -8.52 -0.23 -4.58
C SER A 66 -7.16 -0.95 -4.57
N LYS A 67 -6.14 -0.25 -5.08
CA LYS A 67 -4.79 -0.81 -5.26
C LYS A 67 -3.73 0.02 -4.57
N LEU A 68 -2.82 -0.64 -3.85
CA LEU A 68 -1.61 -0.05 -3.30
C LEU A 68 -0.47 -0.21 -4.30
N LYS A 69 -0.02 0.90 -4.86
CA LYS A 69 1.06 0.96 -5.85
C LYS A 69 2.38 1.25 -5.17
N ALA A 70 3.44 0.58 -5.64
CA ALA A 70 4.81 0.83 -5.24
C ALA A 70 5.54 1.63 -6.33
N TYR A 71 6.34 2.59 -5.90
CA TYR A 71 7.14 3.47 -6.75
C TYR A 71 8.58 3.54 -6.26
N TYR A 72 9.52 3.68 -7.20
CA TYR A 72 10.94 3.87 -6.91
C TYR A 72 11.51 5.03 -7.74
N ALA A 73 12.66 5.56 -7.31
CA ALA A 73 13.41 6.53 -8.10
C ALA A 73 14.44 5.81 -8.97
N ASP A 74 14.57 6.19 -10.25
CA ASP A 74 15.57 5.61 -11.17
C ASP A 74 16.98 6.19 -10.98
N TYR A 75 17.15 7.22 -10.14
CA TYR A 75 18.44 7.84 -9.81
C TYR A 75 19.31 8.09 -11.06
N ASP A 76 18.70 8.66 -12.11
CA ASP A 76 19.42 9.04 -13.34
C ASP A 76 20.12 10.39 -13.16
N ALA A 77 21.45 10.37 -13.13
CA ALA A 77 22.29 11.56 -12.97
C ALA A 77 22.16 12.61 -14.09
N THR A 78 21.48 12.29 -15.19
CA THR A 78 21.33 13.17 -16.36
C THR A 78 19.93 13.74 -16.57
N SER A 79 18.90 13.15 -15.97
CA SER A 79 17.52 13.61 -16.09
C SER A 79 16.65 13.09 -14.95
N ASP A 80 16.43 13.89 -13.91
CA ASP A 80 15.49 13.53 -12.84
C ASP A 80 14.03 13.69 -13.33
N GLY A 81 13.21 12.66 -13.10
CA GLY A 81 11.78 12.62 -13.42
C GLY A 81 10.88 12.38 -12.20
N ALA A 82 9.59 12.17 -12.44
CA ALA A 82 8.68 11.67 -11.41
C ALA A 82 9.06 10.22 -11.03
N LEU A 83 8.61 9.76 -9.85
CA LEU A 83 8.84 8.36 -9.44
C LEU A 83 8.20 7.38 -10.44
N ILE A 84 8.86 6.24 -10.63
CA ILE A 84 8.46 5.20 -11.58
C ILE A 84 7.72 4.10 -10.84
N GLU A 85 6.56 3.70 -11.36
CA GLU A 85 5.81 2.56 -10.82
C GLU A 85 6.59 1.26 -11.02
N VAL A 86 6.61 0.41 -10.00
CA VAL A 86 7.18 -0.93 -10.09
C VAL A 86 6.50 -1.71 -11.22
N GLY A 87 7.31 -2.38 -12.05
CA GLY A 87 6.82 -3.16 -13.19
C GLY A 87 6.10 -4.45 -12.76
N ASN A 88 5.18 -4.92 -13.58
CA ASN A 88 4.52 -6.22 -13.40
C ASN A 88 5.56 -7.35 -13.26
N THR A 89 5.27 -8.35 -12.41
CA THR A 89 6.13 -9.50 -12.09
C THR A 89 7.47 -9.15 -11.43
N THR A 90 7.65 -7.91 -10.97
CA THR A 90 8.82 -7.57 -10.15
C THR A 90 8.73 -8.31 -8.82
N ASP A 91 9.84 -8.91 -8.41
CA ASP A 91 9.98 -9.52 -7.10
C ASP A 91 10.13 -8.43 -6.04
N LEU A 92 9.11 -8.31 -5.18
CA LEU A 92 9.09 -7.42 -4.02
C LEU A 92 9.03 -8.20 -2.71
N SER A 93 9.41 -9.49 -2.70
CA SER A 93 9.29 -10.34 -1.50
C SER A 93 10.16 -9.87 -0.33
N GLY A 94 11.15 -9.01 -0.59
CA GLY A 94 11.96 -8.34 0.43
C GLY A 94 11.32 -7.10 1.05
N VAL A 95 10.16 -6.66 0.54
CA VAL A 95 9.41 -5.50 1.00
C VAL A 95 8.32 -5.98 1.97
N THR A 96 8.72 -6.19 3.22
CA THR A 96 7.84 -6.63 4.30
C THR A 96 7.54 -5.50 5.27
N ASP A 97 6.54 -5.70 6.12
CA ASP A 97 6.20 -4.81 7.23
C ASP A 97 5.89 -3.37 6.78
N VAL A 98 5.26 -3.19 5.60
CA VAL A 98 4.89 -1.86 5.11
C VAL A 98 3.74 -1.32 5.94
N ARG A 99 4.06 -0.43 6.88
CA ARG A 99 3.07 0.13 7.80
C ARG A 99 2.12 1.09 7.11
N CYS A 100 0.85 0.75 7.16
CA CYS A 100 -0.25 1.50 6.58
C CYS A 100 -1.18 2.02 7.69
N ILE A 101 -1.70 3.22 7.49
CA ILE A 101 -2.84 3.76 8.23
C ILE A 101 -3.97 4.03 7.24
N ALA A 102 -5.12 3.41 7.50
CA ALA A 102 -6.35 3.65 6.75
C ALA A 102 -7.42 4.26 7.65
N ILE A 103 -8.21 5.17 7.07
CA ILE A 103 -9.37 5.80 7.70
C ILE A 103 -10.57 5.56 6.80
N GLY A 104 -11.70 5.14 7.38
CA GLY A 104 -12.92 4.88 6.62
C GLY A 104 -14.14 4.68 7.51
N ASP A 105 -15.24 4.23 6.91
CA ASP A 105 -16.47 3.85 7.61
C ASP A 105 -16.42 2.39 8.07
N ARG A 106 -17.19 2.12 9.14
CA ARG A 106 -17.41 0.80 9.72
C ARG A 106 -18.62 0.09 9.10
#